data_AF-A0A1Y4BN86-F1
#
_entry.id   AF-A0A1Y4BN86-F1
#
_cell.length_a   1.000
_cell.length_b   1.000
_cell.length_c   1.000
_cell.angle_alpha   90.00
_cell.angle_beta   90.00
_cell.angle_gamma   90.00
#
_symmetry.space_group_name_H-M   'P 1'
#
loop_
_entity.id
_entity.type
_entity.pdbx_description
1 polymer ?
#
loop_
_entity_poly.entity_id
_entity_poly.type
_entity_poly.pdbx_seq_one_letter_code
_entity_poly.pdbx_strand_id
1 'polypeptide(L)'
;MKNTANKAALCATAAGLALTLTAMPTVALAEESAVGADILIPKPAEFIPALIAFLIIWAVLAKLVWPQVLQMMEKRQEKIQSDLDAAERSKVEAADQARAYDAKIVEAHREAEAIVAKAKKEAEEERSRILAKAQREAADVIAKAHGAVDSERHKAMIELSGSVVDLSVEIASKIIGNDLSVEEQRRLAEKYLAEVGTSDGN
;
A
#
# COMPACT_ATOMS: atom_id res chain seq x y z
N MET A 1 -13.78 -42.69 26.93
CA MET A 1 -13.80 -44.17 27.00
C MET A 1 -12.96 -44.73 25.86
N LYS A 2 -11.88 -45.44 26.23
CA LYS A 2 -11.19 -46.52 25.47
C LYS A 2 -10.46 -46.05 24.19
N ASN A 3 -9.20 -46.39 23.89
CA ASN A 3 -8.49 -47.62 24.20
C ASN A 3 -6.98 -47.46 23.89
N THR A 4 -6.13 -47.39 24.91
CA THR A 4 -4.68 -47.62 24.81
C THR A 4 -4.43 -49.12 25.02
N ALA A 5 -4.57 -49.91 23.96
CA ALA A 5 -4.18 -51.33 23.95
C ALA A 5 -4.16 -51.86 22.51
N ASN A 6 -3.09 -51.63 21.74
CA ASN A 6 -2.72 -52.51 20.60
C ASN A 6 -1.37 -52.17 19.92
N LYS A 7 -0.26 -52.22 20.66
CA LYS A 7 1.09 -52.25 20.03
C LYS A 7 1.98 -53.39 20.54
N ALA A 8 1.38 -54.46 21.06
CA ALA A 8 2.10 -55.63 21.59
C ALA A 8 1.91 -56.92 20.77
N ALA A 9 1.36 -56.86 19.54
CA ALA A 9 0.90 -58.07 18.85
C ALA A 9 1.35 -58.19 17.38
N LEU A 10 2.56 -57.73 17.02
CA LEU A 10 3.05 -57.83 15.64
C LEU A 10 4.48 -58.35 15.56
N CYS A 11 4.73 -59.56 16.03
CA CYS A 11 5.89 -60.37 15.65
C CYS A 11 5.60 -61.84 15.99
N ALA A 12 4.61 -62.39 15.30
CA ALA A 12 4.34 -63.82 15.29
C ALA A 12 4.26 -64.29 13.83
N THR A 13 4.95 -65.39 13.56
CA THR A 13 4.74 -66.40 12.50
C THR A 13 5.14 -66.11 11.06
N ALA A 14 6.29 -66.67 10.67
CA ALA A 14 6.49 -67.55 9.49
C ALA A 14 7.92 -68.15 9.62
N ALA A 15 8.25 -69.44 9.55
CA ALA A 15 7.57 -70.73 9.40
C ALA A 15 8.63 -71.79 9.89
N GLY A 16 8.31 -72.80 10.71
CA GLY A 16 7.80 -74.14 10.31
C GLY A 16 8.97 -75.08 9.89
N LEU A 17 9.17 -76.32 10.35
CA LEU A 17 8.25 -77.31 10.93
C LEU A 17 9.06 -78.54 11.41
N ALA A 18 8.80 -79.06 12.62
CA ALA A 18 8.86 -80.50 13.02
C ALA A 18 8.86 -80.57 14.56
N LEU A 19 7.69 -80.59 15.20
CA LEU A 19 6.92 -81.79 15.57
C LEU A 19 7.12 -82.12 17.06
N THR A 20 6.12 -81.71 17.83
CA THR A 20 5.81 -82.18 19.18
C THR A 20 5.46 -83.67 19.17
N LEU A 21 6.09 -84.53 20.00
CA LEU A 21 5.42 -85.66 20.66
C LEU A 21 6.26 -86.30 21.77
N THR A 22 5.58 -86.61 22.86
CA THR A 22 5.94 -87.33 24.08
C THR A 22 6.92 -88.51 23.97
N ALA A 23 7.92 -88.57 24.86
CA ALA A 23 8.33 -89.78 25.59
C ALA A 23 9.43 -89.43 26.62
N MET A 24 9.10 -89.47 27.92
CA MET A 24 10.11 -89.84 28.92
C MET A 24 10.39 -91.34 28.75
N PRO A 25 11.62 -91.81 28.95
CA PRO A 25 11.85 -92.52 30.20
C PRO A 25 13.12 -92.07 30.91
N THR A 26 12.94 -91.96 32.23
CA THR A 26 13.93 -92.09 33.28
C THR A 26 14.86 -93.28 33.11
N VAL A 27 16.14 -93.06 33.44
CA VAL A 27 17.16 -93.96 34.06
C VAL A 27 18.51 -93.49 33.53
N ALA A 28 19.57 -93.29 34.29
CA ALA A 28 19.86 -93.15 35.70
C ALA A 28 21.38 -92.86 35.75
N LEU A 29 21.82 -92.10 36.76
CA LEU A 29 23.13 -92.20 37.43
C LEU A 29 24.41 -92.34 36.59
N ALA A 30 25.19 -91.26 36.56
CA ALA A 30 26.62 -91.26 36.92
C ALA A 30 26.98 -89.81 37.31
N GLU A 31 27.13 -89.54 38.61
CA GLU A 31 28.41 -89.13 39.25
C GLU A 31 29.00 -87.87 38.61
N GLU A 32 28.93 -86.70 39.28
CA GLU A 32 29.96 -86.18 40.19
C GLU A 32 31.40 -86.38 39.68
N SER A 33 32.16 -85.28 39.72
CA SER A 33 33.59 -85.13 39.40
C SER A 33 33.87 -84.80 37.92
N ALA A 34 34.64 -83.77 37.57
CA ALA A 34 35.65 -83.07 38.33
C ALA A 34 35.70 -81.60 37.89
N VAL A 35 35.48 -80.69 38.84
CA VAL A 35 36.27 -79.47 38.88
C VAL A 35 37.71 -79.92 39.09
N GLY A 36 38.58 -79.62 38.13
CA GLY A 36 40.02 -79.75 38.30
C GLY A 36 40.71 -80.42 37.13
N ALA A 37 41.57 -79.65 36.48
CA ALA A 37 42.65 -80.07 35.56
C ALA A 37 42.38 -80.21 34.05
N ASP A 38 41.14 -80.17 33.54
CA ASP A 38 40.91 -80.00 32.07
C ASP A 38 40.62 -78.52 31.69
N ILE A 39 40.53 -77.63 32.69
CA ILE A 39 40.32 -76.19 32.50
C ILE A 39 41.61 -75.41 32.13
N LEU A 40 42.77 -76.05 32.25
CA LEU A 40 44.07 -75.38 32.12
C LEU A 40 44.80 -75.67 30.80
N ILE A 41 44.37 -76.69 30.03
CA ILE A 41 44.84 -76.92 28.65
C ILE A 41 43.62 -77.27 27.77
N PRO A 42 43.08 -76.33 26.99
CA PRO A 42 41.95 -76.62 26.12
C PRO A 42 42.34 -77.63 25.05
N LYS A 43 41.51 -78.66 24.85
CA LYS A 43 41.63 -79.56 23.69
C LYS A 43 41.53 -78.71 22.40
N PRO A 44 42.44 -78.84 21.42
CA PRO A 44 42.38 -78.05 20.18
C PRO A 44 41.08 -78.28 19.38
N ALA A 45 40.36 -79.36 19.68
CA ALA A 45 39.07 -79.68 19.08
C ALA A 45 37.93 -78.72 19.48
N GLU A 46 37.97 -78.10 20.68
CA GLU A 46 36.93 -77.16 21.13
C GLU A 46 37.25 -75.71 20.72
N PHE A 47 38.52 -75.40 20.49
CA PHE A 47 38.97 -74.07 20.06
C PHE A 47 38.54 -73.73 18.62
N ILE A 48 38.57 -74.70 17.70
CA ILE A 48 38.20 -74.51 16.28
C ILE A 48 36.74 -74.05 16.10
N PRO A 49 35.71 -74.73 16.65
CA PRO A 49 34.32 -74.27 16.53
C PRO A 49 34.06 -72.95 17.28
N ALA A 50 34.72 -72.72 18.41
CA ALA A 50 34.65 -71.44 19.13
C ALA A 50 35.22 -70.28 18.29
N LEU A 51 36.35 -70.50 17.60
CA LEU A 51 36.95 -69.52 16.70
C LEU A 51 36.07 -69.25 15.48
N ILE A 52 35.45 -70.29 14.91
CA ILE A 52 34.49 -70.13 13.79
C ILE A 52 33.27 -69.32 14.25
N ALA A 53 32.69 -69.63 15.41
CA ALA A 53 31.58 -68.86 15.97
C ALA A 53 31.97 -67.40 16.24
N PHE A 54 33.16 -67.15 16.77
CA PHE A 54 33.70 -65.80 16.97
C PHE A 54 33.87 -65.05 15.64
N LEU A 55 34.43 -65.70 14.61
CA LEU A 55 34.60 -65.10 13.28
C LEU A 55 33.26 -64.79 12.61
N ILE A 56 32.26 -65.66 12.75
CA ILE A 56 30.91 -65.40 12.23
C ILE A 56 30.31 -64.17 12.91
N ILE A 57 30.36 -64.08 14.23
CA ILE A 57 29.86 -62.92 14.98
C ILE A 57 30.64 -61.66 14.62
N TRP A 58 31.96 -61.75 14.52
CA TRP A 58 32.83 -60.63 14.12
C TRP A 58 32.50 -60.13 12.71
N ALA A 59 32.29 -61.04 11.75
CA ALA A 59 31.92 -60.68 10.39
C ALA A 59 30.54 -59.98 10.34
N VAL A 60 29.57 -60.44 11.13
CA VAL A 60 28.25 -59.81 11.25
C VAL A 60 28.37 -58.41 11.89
N LEU A 61 29.14 -58.26 12.96
CA LEU A 61 29.38 -56.97 13.61
C LEU A 61 30.10 -55.98 12.68
N ALA A 62 31.15 -56.43 11.99
CA ALA A 62 31.91 -55.60 11.06
C ALA A 62 31.04 -55.15 9.87
N LYS A 63 30.19 -56.04 9.34
CA LYS A 63 29.32 -55.73 8.20
C LYS A 63 28.11 -54.86 8.59
N LEU A 64 27.55 -55.02 9.79
CA LEU A 64 26.28 -54.38 10.17
C LEU A 64 26.45 -53.17 11.11
N VAL A 65 27.30 -53.27 12.13
CA VAL A 65 27.44 -52.23 13.16
C VAL A 65 28.37 -51.10 12.71
N TRP A 66 29.51 -51.45 12.08
CA TRP A 66 30.47 -50.46 11.60
C TRP A 66 29.87 -49.39 10.66
N PRO A 67 29.10 -49.76 9.62
CA PRO A 67 28.50 -48.74 8.75
C PRO A 67 27.45 -47.89 9.47
N GLN A 68 26.68 -48.44 10.41
CA GLN A 68 25.67 -47.65 11.14
C GLN A 68 26.31 -46.61 12.08
N VAL A 69 27.42 -46.94 12.72
CA VAL A 69 28.16 -45.99 13.57
C VAL A 69 28.76 -44.87 12.74
N LEU A 70 29.39 -45.20 11.59
CA LEU A 70 29.95 -44.20 10.67
C LEU A 70 28.87 -43.27 10.12
N GLN A 71 27.74 -43.82 9.67
CA GLN A 71 26.60 -43.04 9.18
C GLN A 71 26.05 -42.09 10.26
N MET A 72 26.00 -42.50 11.52
CA MET A 72 25.53 -41.63 12.60
C MET A 72 26.49 -40.47 12.88
N MET A 73 27.79 -40.72 12.82
CA MET A 73 28.81 -39.67 12.96
C MET A 73 28.80 -38.70 11.78
N GLU A 74 28.73 -39.22 10.56
CA GLU A 74 28.65 -38.42 9.34
C GLU A 74 27.38 -37.56 9.31
N LYS A 75 26.24 -38.14 9.67
CA LYS A 75 24.97 -37.39 9.80
C LYS A 75 25.05 -36.29 10.86
N ARG A 76 25.75 -36.52 11.97
CA ARG A 76 25.98 -35.46 12.98
C ARG A 76 26.88 -34.36 12.44
N GLN A 77 27.96 -34.72 11.75
CA GLN A 77 28.87 -33.76 11.14
C GLN A 77 28.17 -32.93 10.06
N GLU A 78 27.43 -33.58 9.17
CA GLU A 78 26.63 -32.92 8.12
C GLU A 78 25.61 -31.98 8.72
N LYS A 79 24.88 -32.41 9.77
CA LYS A 79 23.91 -31.54 10.46
C LYS A 79 24.57 -30.31 11.07
N ILE A 80 25.72 -30.47 11.72
CA ILE A 80 26.44 -29.33 12.31
C ILE A 80 26.91 -28.38 11.22
N GLN A 81 27.46 -28.90 10.13
CA GLN A 81 27.89 -28.07 9.00
C GLN A 81 26.70 -27.35 8.36
N SER A 82 25.58 -28.04 8.15
CA SER A 82 24.37 -27.42 7.59
C SER A 82 23.78 -26.36 8.50
N ASP A 83 23.78 -26.59 9.81
CA ASP A 83 23.27 -25.64 10.80
C ASP A 83 24.18 -24.39 10.86
N LEU A 84 25.50 -24.56 10.78
CA LEU A 84 26.46 -23.46 10.70
C LEU A 84 26.32 -22.67 9.40
N ASP A 85 26.24 -23.35 8.26
CA ASP A 85 26.04 -22.71 6.95
C ASP A 85 24.71 -21.95 6.89
N ALA A 86 23.64 -22.53 7.44
CA ALA A 86 22.34 -21.86 7.53
C ALA A 86 22.38 -20.63 8.44
N ALA A 87 23.07 -20.72 9.58
CA ALA A 87 23.25 -19.59 10.48
C ALA A 87 24.05 -18.45 9.83
N GLU A 88 25.12 -18.79 9.09
CA GLU A 88 25.92 -17.79 8.38
C GLU A 88 25.12 -17.14 7.24
N ARG A 89 24.40 -17.93 6.44
CA ARG A 89 23.49 -17.41 5.40
C ARG A 89 22.43 -16.49 6.00
N SER A 90 21.81 -16.89 7.11
CA SER A 90 20.81 -16.06 7.79
C SER A 90 21.39 -14.73 8.27
N LYS A 91 22.63 -14.71 8.78
CA LYS A 91 23.31 -13.46 9.15
C LYS A 91 23.60 -12.57 7.95
N VAL A 92 24.09 -13.14 6.85
CA VAL A 92 24.36 -12.40 5.61
C VAL A 92 23.07 -11.83 5.03
N GLU A 93 22.01 -12.64 4.93
CA GLU A 93 20.69 -12.21 4.47
C GLU A 93 20.10 -11.12 5.36
N ALA A 94 20.22 -11.23 6.69
CA ALA A 94 19.77 -10.20 7.61
C ALA A 94 20.55 -8.88 7.44
N ALA A 95 21.87 -8.96 7.25
CA ALA A 95 22.70 -7.78 6.98
C ALA A 95 22.37 -7.14 5.62
N ASP A 96 22.11 -7.94 4.59
CA ASP A 96 21.69 -7.47 3.27
C ASP A 96 20.32 -6.81 3.31
N GLN A 97 19.37 -7.43 4.02
CA GLN A 97 18.05 -6.85 4.24
C GLN A 97 18.14 -5.53 5.00
N ALA A 98 18.92 -5.47 6.09
CA ALA A 98 19.13 -4.24 6.84
C ALA A 98 19.69 -3.11 5.94
N ARG A 99 20.72 -3.41 5.14
CA ARG A 99 21.28 -2.45 4.16
C ARG A 99 20.25 -2.00 3.13
N ALA A 100 19.43 -2.92 2.63
CA ALA A 100 18.36 -2.60 1.69
C ALA A 100 17.26 -1.74 2.33
N TYR A 101 16.92 -1.98 3.61
CA TYR A 101 15.99 -1.14 4.35
C TYR A 101 16.54 0.26 4.59
N ASP A 102 17.80 0.39 5.02
CA ASP A 102 18.44 1.70 5.21
C ASP A 102 18.47 2.49 3.89
N ALA A 103 18.81 1.83 2.77
CA ALA A 103 18.75 2.44 1.45
C ALA A 103 17.33 2.91 1.08
N LYS A 104 16.30 2.10 1.35
CA LYS A 104 14.90 2.47 1.13
C LYS A 104 14.46 3.64 1.99
N ILE A 105 14.92 3.73 3.24
CA ILE A 105 14.60 4.85 4.13
C ILE A 105 15.23 6.13 3.60
N VAL A 106 16.49 6.10 3.18
CA VAL A 106 17.15 7.26 2.57
C VAL A 106 16.44 7.69 1.29
N GLU A 107 16.04 6.74 0.44
CA GLU A 107 15.30 7.05 -0.78
C GLU A 107 13.92 7.64 -0.48
N ALA A 108 13.19 7.07 0.48
CA ALA A 108 11.90 7.60 0.92
C ALA A 108 12.02 9.03 1.47
N HIS A 109 13.10 9.35 2.19
CA HIS A 109 13.37 10.71 2.65
C HIS A 109 13.65 11.66 1.48
N ARG A 110 14.43 11.24 0.48
CA ARG A 110 14.68 12.04 -0.73
C ARG A 110 13.41 12.27 -1.54
N GLU A 111 12.60 11.24 -1.72
CA GLU A 111 11.30 11.35 -2.39
C GLU A 111 10.37 12.30 -1.64
N ALA A 112 10.31 12.20 -0.30
CA ALA A 112 9.51 13.11 0.52
C ALA A 112 9.98 14.56 0.38
N GLU A 113 11.29 14.82 0.43
CA GLU A 113 11.86 16.14 0.20
C GLU A 113 11.54 16.67 -1.21
N ALA A 114 11.65 15.81 -2.23
CA ALA A 114 11.31 16.15 -3.61
C ALA A 114 9.81 16.48 -3.78
N ILE A 115 8.92 15.72 -3.14
CA ILE A 115 7.48 15.98 -3.12
C ILE A 115 7.19 17.32 -2.45
N VAL A 116 7.80 17.61 -1.30
CA VAL A 116 7.61 18.88 -0.59
C VAL A 116 8.15 20.04 -1.42
N ALA A 117 9.31 19.89 -2.06
CA ALA A 117 9.89 20.91 -2.94
C ALA A 117 8.99 21.18 -4.16
N LYS A 118 8.48 20.13 -4.79
CA LYS A 118 7.54 20.23 -5.91
C LYS A 118 6.24 20.90 -5.50
N ALA A 119 5.65 20.48 -4.37
CA ALA A 119 4.42 21.07 -3.85
C ALA A 119 4.58 22.56 -3.52
N LYS A 120 5.73 22.96 -2.94
CA LYS A 120 6.03 24.39 -2.70
C LYS A 120 6.14 25.18 -4.00
N LYS A 121 6.80 24.61 -5.02
CA LYS A 121 6.92 25.25 -6.34
C LYS A 121 5.55 25.41 -7.00
N GLU A 122 4.76 24.35 -7.03
CA GLU A 122 3.39 24.38 -7.59
C GLU A 122 2.49 25.36 -6.83
N ALA A 123 2.62 25.42 -5.50
CA ALA A 123 1.87 26.37 -4.68
C ALA A 123 2.25 27.83 -4.99
N GLU A 124 3.53 28.14 -5.19
CA GLU A 124 3.96 29.50 -5.54
C GLU A 124 3.54 29.88 -6.97
N GLU A 125 3.64 28.94 -7.92
CA GLU A 125 3.14 29.14 -9.29
C GLU A 125 1.62 29.39 -9.29
N GLU A 126 0.86 28.60 -8.53
CA GLU A 126 -0.58 28.77 -8.43
C GLU A 126 -0.97 30.06 -7.70
N ARG A 127 -0.23 30.41 -6.64
CA ARG A 127 -0.39 31.71 -5.97
C ARG A 127 -0.18 32.86 -6.95
N SER A 128 0.89 32.82 -7.74
CA SER A 128 1.17 33.83 -8.76
C SER A 128 0.05 33.90 -9.81
N ARG A 129 -0.44 32.74 -10.27
CA ARG A 129 -1.56 32.63 -11.21
C ARG A 129 -2.85 33.24 -10.65
N ILE A 130 -3.19 32.92 -9.39
CA ILE A 130 -4.37 33.46 -8.70
C ILE A 130 -4.24 34.98 -8.53
N LEU A 131 -3.08 35.48 -8.10
CA LEU A 131 -2.85 36.92 -7.95
C LEU A 131 -2.95 37.65 -9.30
N ALA A 132 -2.34 37.11 -10.35
CA ALA A 132 -2.43 37.69 -11.69
C ALA A 132 -3.87 37.68 -12.23
N LYS A 133 -4.62 36.60 -11.98
CA LYS A 133 -6.04 36.51 -12.35
C LYS A 133 -6.87 37.53 -11.56
N ALA A 134 -6.69 37.62 -10.26
CA ALA A 134 -7.39 38.58 -9.41
C ALA A 134 -7.11 40.03 -9.81
N GLN A 135 -5.86 40.36 -10.17
CA GLN A 135 -5.49 41.68 -10.69
C GLN A 135 -6.18 41.99 -12.01
N ARG A 136 -6.25 41.02 -12.94
CA ARG A 136 -6.97 41.19 -14.21
C ARG A 136 -8.47 41.38 -13.98
N GLU A 137 -9.08 40.55 -13.14
CA GLU A 137 -10.50 40.66 -12.80
C GLU A 137 -10.81 41.99 -12.12
N ALA A 138 -9.96 42.46 -11.20
CA ALA A 138 -10.09 43.76 -10.58
C ALA A 138 -10.01 44.90 -11.62
N ALA A 139 -9.05 44.84 -12.54
CA ALA A 139 -8.92 45.82 -13.62
C ALA A 139 -10.15 45.82 -14.54
N ASP A 140 -10.67 44.64 -14.89
CA ASP A 140 -11.89 44.50 -15.71
C ASP A 140 -13.12 45.05 -14.99
N VAL A 141 -13.25 44.82 -13.68
CA VAL A 141 -14.33 45.37 -12.86
C VAL A 141 -14.24 46.89 -12.82
N ILE A 142 -13.06 47.47 -12.62
CA ILE A 142 -12.84 48.92 -12.63
C ILE A 142 -13.17 49.50 -14.00
N ALA A 143 -12.72 48.88 -15.10
CA ALA A 143 -13.02 49.33 -16.45
C ALA A 143 -14.53 49.30 -16.74
N LYS A 144 -15.23 48.23 -16.34
CA LYS A 144 -16.70 48.14 -16.43
C LYS A 144 -17.41 49.19 -15.59
N ALA A 145 -16.92 49.45 -14.37
CA ALA A 145 -17.48 50.47 -13.49
C ALA A 145 -17.34 51.87 -14.10
N HIS A 146 -16.19 52.21 -14.69
CA HIS A 146 -16.01 53.47 -15.42
C HIS A 146 -16.99 53.60 -16.60
N GLY A 147 -17.11 52.55 -17.42
CA GLY A 147 -18.08 52.55 -18.53
C GLY A 147 -19.54 52.70 -18.06
N ALA A 148 -19.91 52.06 -16.94
CA ALA A 148 -21.23 52.21 -16.35
C ALA A 148 -21.47 53.64 -15.81
N VAL A 149 -20.48 54.23 -15.13
CA VAL A 149 -20.54 55.62 -14.64
C VAL A 149 -20.70 56.61 -15.79
N ASP A 150 -19.97 56.42 -16.89
CA ASP A 150 -20.09 57.30 -18.05
C ASP A 150 -21.46 57.17 -18.73
N SER A 151 -21.98 55.96 -18.86
CA SER A 151 -23.34 55.73 -19.35
C SER A 151 -24.39 56.36 -18.44
N GLU A 152 -24.23 56.27 -17.12
CA GLU A 152 -25.18 56.82 -16.16
C GLU A 152 -25.13 58.35 -16.12
N ARG A 153 -23.94 58.95 -16.24
CA ARG A 153 -23.77 60.39 -16.45
C ARG A 153 -24.47 60.88 -17.70
N HIS A 154 -24.36 60.14 -18.80
CA HIS A 154 -25.02 60.53 -20.04
C HIS A 154 -26.55 60.49 -19.90
N LYS A 155 -27.10 59.45 -19.26
CA LYS A 155 -28.54 59.37 -18.95
C LYS A 155 -28.99 60.52 -18.04
N ALA A 156 -28.26 60.80 -16.96
CA ALA A 156 -28.57 61.89 -16.04
C ALA A 156 -28.56 63.26 -16.74
N MET A 157 -27.64 63.47 -17.70
CA MET A 157 -27.59 64.70 -18.49
C MET A 157 -28.80 64.85 -19.42
N ILE A 158 -29.24 63.75 -20.05
CA ILE A 158 -30.45 63.73 -20.89
C ILE A 158 -31.69 64.04 -20.04
N GLU A 159 -31.83 63.38 -18.89
CA GLU A 159 -32.95 63.58 -17.95
C GLU A 159 -32.98 65.01 -17.39
N LEU A 160 -31.82 65.57 -17.04
CA LEU A 160 -31.70 66.97 -16.61
C LEU A 160 -32.10 67.93 -17.73
N SER A 161 -31.66 67.67 -18.97
CA SER A 161 -32.03 68.49 -20.12
C SER A 161 -33.53 68.46 -20.38
N GLY A 162 -34.18 67.31 -20.29
CA GLY A 162 -35.63 67.18 -20.36
C GLY A 162 -36.34 67.97 -19.25
N SER A 163 -35.89 67.82 -18.01
CA SER A 163 -36.44 68.56 -16.86
C SER A 163 -36.33 70.07 -17.01
N VAL A 164 -35.23 70.58 -17.58
CA VAL A 164 -35.04 72.02 -17.85
C VAL A 164 -35.98 72.50 -18.96
N VAL A 165 -36.20 71.69 -19.99
CA VAL A 165 -37.16 72.02 -21.06
C VAL A 165 -38.58 72.09 -20.49
N ASP A 166 -39.01 71.10 -19.71
CA ASP A 166 -40.33 71.06 -19.10
C ASP A 166 -40.55 72.28 -18.18
N LEU A 167 -39.57 72.60 -17.33
CA LEU A 167 -39.62 73.78 -16.47
C LEU A 167 -39.68 75.09 -17.28
N SER A 168 -38.94 75.17 -18.38
CA SER A 168 -38.96 76.34 -19.27
C SER A 168 -40.33 76.53 -19.93
N VAL A 169 -40.98 75.43 -20.36
CA VAL A 169 -42.34 75.45 -20.91
C VAL A 169 -43.37 75.83 -19.85
N GLU A 170 -43.22 75.36 -18.62
CA GLU A 170 -44.08 75.74 -17.49
C GLU A 170 -43.97 77.24 -17.19
N ILE A 171 -42.75 77.78 -17.11
CA ILE A 171 -42.51 79.22 -16.90
C ILE A 171 -43.10 80.04 -18.05
N ALA A 172 -42.86 79.65 -19.30
CA ALA A 172 -43.41 80.33 -20.48
C ALA A 172 -44.94 80.32 -20.48
N SER A 173 -45.56 79.17 -20.18
CA SER A 173 -47.02 79.04 -20.06
C SER A 173 -47.59 79.92 -18.96
N LYS A 174 -46.87 80.05 -17.83
CA LYS A 174 -47.29 80.89 -16.70
C LYS A 174 -47.15 82.38 -16.99
N ILE A 175 -46.12 82.80 -17.71
CA ILE A 175 -45.97 84.19 -18.20
C ILE A 175 -47.10 84.52 -19.18
N ILE A 176 -47.33 83.68 -20.20
CA ILE A 176 -48.43 83.85 -21.15
C ILE A 176 -49.78 83.88 -20.43
N GLY A 177 -50.02 82.98 -19.47
CA GLY A 177 -51.29 82.85 -18.77
C GLY A 177 -51.62 84.00 -17.82
N ASN A 178 -50.63 84.77 -17.37
CA ASN A 178 -50.81 85.81 -16.36
C ASN A 178 -50.77 87.25 -16.92
N ASP A 179 -50.18 87.47 -18.11
CA ASP A 179 -50.04 88.79 -18.76
C ASP A 179 -51.00 89.02 -19.95
N LEU A 180 -51.87 88.08 -20.32
CA LEU A 180 -52.77 88.29 -21.48
C LEU A 180 -53.96 89.20 -21.13
N SER A 181 -53.82 90.50 -21.43
CA SER A 181 -54.94 91.43 -21.58
C SER A 181 -55.72 91.16 -22.89
N VAL A 182 -57.01 91.51 -22.92
CA VAL A 182 -57.90 91.28 -24.08
C VAL A 182 -57.40 92.00 -25.35
N GLU A 183 -56.70 93.13 -25.19
CA GLU A 183 -56.05 93.84 -26.31
C GLU A 183 -54.87 93.08 -26.93
N GLU A 184 -54.03 92.40 -26.13
CA GLU A 184 -52.84 91.70 -26.63
C GLU A 184 -53.17 90.38 -27.36
N GLN A 185 -54.22 89.69 -26.93
CA GLN A 185 -54.78 88.53 -27.67
C GLN A 185 -55.23 88.93 -29.08
N ARG A 186 -55.83 90.12 -29.23
CA ARG A 186 -56.29 90.65 -30.52
C ARG A 186 -55.11 91.02 -31.44
N ARG A 187 -54.07 91.64 -30.89
CA ARG A 187 -52.85 92.00 -31.63
C ARG A 187 -52.06 90.77 -32.08
N LEU A 188 -52.02 89.70 -31.27
CA LEU A 188 -51.35 88.45 -31.64
C LEU A 188 -52.13 87.70 -32.73
N ALA A 189 -53.46 87.69 -32.66
CA ALA A 189 -54.32 87.12 -33.70
C ALA A 189 -54.18 87.85 -35.05
N GLU A 190 -54.12 89.19 -35.05
CA GLU A 190 -53.88 89.98 -36.26
C GLU A 190 -52.49 89.73 -36.87
N LYS A 191 -51.45 89.54 -36.03
CA LYS A 191 -50.10 89.21 -36.49
C LYS A 191 -50.03 87.82 -37.15
N TYR A 192 -50.68 86.81 -36.57
CA TYR A 192 -50.78 85.48 -37.20
C TYR A 192 -51.60 85.54 -38.51
N LEU A 193 -52.69 86.30 -38.56
CA LEU A 193 -53.45 86.49 -39.81
C LEU A 193 -52.61 87.17 -40.91
N ALA A 194 -51.75 88.12 -40.55
CA ALA A 194 -50.86 88.80 -41.48
C ALA A 194 -49.71 87.91 -41.98
N GLU A 195 -49.17 87.04 -41.13
CA GLU A 195 -48.06 86.14 -41.48
C GLU A 195 -48.53 84.94 -42.31
N VAL A 196 -49.71 84.38 -41.99
CA VAL A 196 -50.33 83.32 -42.81
C VAL A 196 -50.87 83.90 -44.14
N GLY A 197 -51.44 85.10 -44.13
CA GLY A 197 -51.88 85.79 -45.35
C GLY A 197 -50.75 86.23 -46.30
N THR A 198 -49.51 86.32 -45.81
CA THR A 198 -48.32 86.61 -46.63
C THR A 198 -47.71 85.33 -47.23
N SER A 199 -47.87 84.17 -46.58
CA SER A 199 -47.29 82.91 -47.07
C SER A 199 -48.09 82.19 -48.17
N ASP A 200 -49.35 82.60 -48.42
CA ASP A 200 -50.21 82.10 -49.51
C ASP A 200 -50.19 83.01 -50.77
N GLY A 201 -49.24 83.95 -50.85
CA GLY A 201 -49.12 84.95 -51.93
C GLY A 201 -48.04 84.70 -52.98
N ASN A 202 -47.42 83.51 -53.03
CA ASN A 202 -46.46 83.08 -54.06
C ASN A 202 -46.55 81.57 -54.31
#